data_AF-A0A3P7DYR4-F1
#
_entry.id   AF-A0A3P7DYR4-F1
#
_cell.length_a   1.000
_cell.length_b   1.000
_cell.length_c   1.000
_cell.angle_alpha   90.00
_cell.angle_beta   90.00
_cell.angle_gamma   90.00
#
_symmetry.space_group_name_H-M   'P 1'
#
loop_
_entity.id
_entity.type
_entity.pdbx_description
1 polymer ?
#
loop_
_entity_poly.entity_id
_entity_poly.type
_entity_poly.pdbx_seq_one_letter_code
_entity_poly.pdbx_strand_id
1 'polypeptide(L)'
;MRLSSLTRQLNAETERERKLARLPPEVLTKYTTKKKQLEGAFKADRETFGFVTKMLIEKDPGLEDRLWLALAEAIKDMEEAFTRKMDQYLDQLIMFISM
;
A
#
# COMPACT_ATOMS: atom_id res chain seq x y z
N MET A 1 4.30 -4.99 22.55
CA MET A 1 3.37 -4.18 21.71
C MET A 1 3.13 -4.72 20.29
N ARG A 2 3.75 -5.81 19.81
CA ARG A 2 3.51 -6.31 18.44
C ARG A 2 2.09 -6.88 18.22
N LEU A 3 1.51 -7.51 19.24
CA LEU A 3 0.16 -8.07 19.18
C LEU A 3 -0.89 -7.02 18.83
N SER A 4 -0.81 -5.81 19.42
CA SER A 4 -1.81 -4.77 19.14
C SER A 4 -1.73 -4.23 17.71
N SER A 5 -0.53 -4.12 17.13
CA SER A 5 -0.38 -3.67 15.73
C SER A 5 -0.93 -4.70 14.75
N LEU A 6 -0.60 -5.98 14.94
CA LEU A 6 -1.07 -7.05 14.07
C LEU A 6 -2.60 -7.17 14.14
N THR A 7 -3.18 -7.14 15.35
CA THR A 7 -4.64 -7.15 15.53
C THR A 7 -5.31 -5.96 14.84
N ARG A 8 -4.73 -4.75 14.93
CA ARG A 8 -5.27 -3.58 14.22
C ARG A 8 -5.24 -3.75 12.70
N GLN A 9 -4.15 -4.28 12.15
CA GLN A 9 -4.04 -4.53 10.71
C GLN A 9 -5.06 -5.57 10.25
N LEU A 10 -5.19 -6.68 10.97
CA LEU A 10 -6.17 -7.72 10.67
C LEU A 10 -7.60 -7.19 10.74
N ASN A 11 -7.92 -6.37 11.75
CA ASN A 11 -9.23 -5.74 11.87
C ASN A 11 -9.52 -4.77 10.70
N ALA A 12 -8.52 -3.99 10.28
CA ALA A 12 -8.66 -3.07 9.15
C ALA A 12 -8.88 -3.82 7.82
N GLU A 13 -8.14 -4.90 7.60
CA GLU A 13 -8.31 -5.77 6.43
C GLU A 13 -9.68 -6.44 6.41
N THR A 14 -10.10 -7.02 7.54
CA THR A 14 -11.43 -7.62 7.70
C THR A 14 -12.54 -6.60 7.42
N GLU A 15 -12.39 -5.37 7.90
CA GLU A 15 -13.36 -4.31 7.68
C GLU A 15 -13.42 -3.88 6.20
N ARG A 16 -12.26 -3.79 5.53
CA ARG A 16 -12.20 -3.54 4.08
C ARG A 16 -12.93 -4.63 3.29
N GLU A 17 -12.70 -5.91 3.60
CA GLU A 17 -13.37 -7.02 2.93
C GLU A 17 -14.89 -6.96 3.09
N ARG A 18 -15.37 -6.67 4.31
CA ARG A 18 -16.81 -6.49 4.58
C ARG A 18 -17.42 -5.35 3.78
N LYS A 19 -16.72 -4.22 3.70
CA LYS A 19 -17.14 -3.05 2.90
C LYS A 19 -17.22 -3.40 1.41
N LEU A 20 -16.19 -4.06 0.87
CA LEU A 20 -16.15 -4.48 -0.53
C LEU A 20 -17.27 -5.46 -0.88
N ALA A 21 -17.57 -6.41 0.01
CA ALA A 21 -18.64 -7.40 -0.20
C ALA A 21 -20.05 -6.80 -0.31
N ARG A 22 -20.25 -5.56 0.13
CA ARG A 22 -21.54 -4.84 0.10
C ARG A 22 -21.69 -3.90 -1.10
N LEU A 23 -20.63 -3.70 -1.89
CA LEU A 23 -20.67 -2.76 -3.00
C LEU A 23 -21.46 -3.31 -4.21
N PRO A 24 -22.25 -2.47 -4.89
CA PRO A 24 -22.76 -2.81 -6.22
C PRO A 24 -21.64 -3.11 -7.23
N PRO A 25 -21.88 -3.97 -8.24
CA PRO A 25 -20.86 -4.37 -9.22
C PRO A 25 -20.18 -3.19 -9.95
N GLU A 26 -20.92 -2.14 -10.26
CA GLU A 26 -20.41 -0.95 -10.95
C GLU A 26 -19.40 -0.21 -10.08
N VAL A 27 -19.64 -0.15 -8.77
CA VAL A 27 -18.76 0.53 -7.82
C VAL A 27 -17.58 -0.33 -7.45
N LEU A 28 -17.76 -1.64 -7.33
CA LEU A 28 -16.67 -2.59 -7.19
C LEU A 28 -15.69 -2.50 -8.37
N THR A 29 -16.21 -2.34 -9.60
CA THR A 29 -15.38 -2.15 -10.80
C THR A 29 -14.55 -0.85 -10.75
N LYS A 30 -15.12 0.24 -10.23
CA LYS A 30 -14.37 1.49 -9.99
C LYS A 30 -13.25 1.28 -8.97
N TYR A 31 -13.56 0.60 -7.85
CA TYR A 31 -12.57 0.25 -6.82
C TYR A 31 -11.41 -0.56 -7.39
N THR A 32 -11.69 -1.65 -8.10
CA THR A 32 -10.67 -2.55 -8.64
C THR A 32 -9.83 -1.88 -9.73
N THR A 33 -10.44 -1.05 -10.58
CA THR A 33 -9.71 -0.26 -11.58
C THR A 33 -8.73 0.70 -10.92
N LYS A 34 -9.18 1.42 -9.88
CA LYS A 34 -8.30 2.34 -9.13
C LYS A 34 -7.20 1.60 -8.39
N LYS A 35 -7.51 0.47 -7.78
CA LYS A 35 -6.54 -0.41 -7.11
C LYS A 35 -5.43 -0.80 -8.08
N LYS A 36 -5.78 -1.34 -9.24
CA LYS A 36 -4.82 -1.75 -10.28
C LYS A 36 -3.94 -0.60 -10.76
N GLN A 37 -4.50 0.59 -10.93
CA GLN A 37 -3.72 1.78 -11.29
C GLN A 37 -2.66 2.11 -10.23
N LEU A 38 -3.05 2.10 -8.95
CA LEU A 38 -2.15 2.42 -7.84
C LEU A 38 -1.12 1.30 -7.60
N GLU A 39 -1.48 0.03 -7.80
CA GLU A 39 -0.56 -1.11 -7.73
C GLU A 39 0.54 -0.98 -8.79
N GLY A 40 0.18 -0.54 -10.00
CA GLY A 40 1.14 -0.26 -11.06
C GLY A 40 2.15 0.83 -10.68
N ALA A 41 1.67 1.93 -10.08
CA ALA A 41 2.54 3.01 -9.59
C ALA A 41 3.45 2.53 -8.45
N PHE A 42 2.88 1.85 -7.46
CA PHE A 42 3.63 1.29 -6.33
C PHE A 42 4.73 0.32 -6.77
N LYS A 43 4.46 -0.52 -7.77
CA LYS A 43 5.46 -1.41 -8.36
C LYS A 43 6.61 -0.61 -9.00
N ALA A 44 6.30 0.41 -9.80
CA ALA A 44 7.31 1.25 -10.45
C ALA A 44 8.17 2.02 -9.42
N ASP A 45 7.56 2.52 -8.36
CA ASP A 45 8.26 3.20 -7.27
C ASP A 45 9.24 2.24 -6.57
N ARG A 46 8.79 1.02 -6.25
CA ARG A 46 9.64 -0.03 -5.66
C ARG A 46 10.86 -0.37 -6.53
N GLU A 47 10.64 -0.53 -7.83
CA GLU A 47 11.72 -0.81 -8.79
C GLU A 47 12.72 0.36 -8.85
N THR A 48 12.21 1.60 -8.85
CA THR A 48 13.04 2.82 -8.83
C THR A 48 13.89 2.91 -7.57
N PHE A 49 13.28 2.70 -6.40
CA PHE A 49 13.99 2.73 -5.12
C PHE A 49 15.06 1.63 -5.06
N GLY A 50 14.74 0.40 -5.46
CA GLY A 50 15.69 -0.70 -5.52
C GLY A 50 16.88 -0.41 -6.46
N PHE A 51 16.60 0.17 -7.63
CA PHE A 51 17.65 0.56 -8.57
C PHE A 51 18.57 1.63 -7.98
N VAL A 52 18.02 2.70 -7.40
CA VAL A 52 18.81 3.77 -6.77
C VAL A 52 19.63 3.25 -5.59
N THR A 53 19.05 2.41 -4.73
CA THR A 53 19.78 1.76 -3.64
C THR A 53 20.96 0.95 -4.15
N LYS A 54 20.77 0.15 -5.20
CA LYS A 54 21.86 -0.61 -5.83
C LYS A 54 22.97 0.30 -6.35
N MET A 55 22.61 1.38 -7.05
CA MET A 55 23.58 2.37 -7.56
C MET A 55 24.38 3.03 -6.43
N LEU A 56 23.76 3.30 -5.28
CA LEU A 56 24.45 3.88 -4.11
C LEU A 56 25.41 2.88 -3.48
N ILE A 57 25.03 1.60 -3.36
CA ILE A 57 25.89 0.53 -2.85
C ILE A 57 27.10 0.32 -3.76
N GLU A 58 26.91 0.40 -5.09
CA GLU A 58 28.02 0.32 -6.05
C GLU A 58 29.02 1.48 -5.89
N LYS A 59 28.57 2.65 -5.41
CA LYS A 59 29.44 3.81 -5.15
C LYS A 59 30.15 3.75 -3.80
N ASP A 60 29.49 3.20 -2.78
CA ASP A 60 30.06 2.99 -1.46
C ASP A 60 29.52 1.68 -0.85
N PRO A 61 30.25 0.56 -1.02
CA PRO A 61 29.84 -0.74 -0.49
C PRO A 61 29.68 -0.76 1.03
N GLY A 62 30.33 0.17 1.76
CA GLY A 62 30.21 0.28 3.21
C GLY A 62 28.82 0.71 3.69
N LEU A 63 27.95 1.15 2.79
CA LEU A 63 26.58 1.57 3.10
C LEU A 63 25.54 0.45 2.97
N GLU A 64 25.92 -0.74 2.49
CA GLU A 64 24.99 -1.80 2.11
C GLU A 64 23.94 -2.12 3.19
N ASP A 65 24.35 -2.48 4.40
CA ASP A 65 23.42 -2.84 5.48
C ASP A 65 22.45 -1.70 5.84
N ARG A 66 22.97 -0.46 5.86
CA ARG A 66 22.17 0.73 6.20
C ARG A 66 21.16 1.05 5.11
N LEU A 67 21.55 0.92 3.85
CA LEU A 67 20.68 1.18 2.70
C LEU A 67 19.62 0.10 2.53
N TRP A 68 19.95 -1.17 2.80
CA TRP A 68 18.96 -2.24 2.80
C TRP A 68 17.89 -2.05 3.87
N LEU A 69 18.30 -1.66 5.09
CA LEU A 69 17.35 -1.34 6.16
C LEU A 69 16.45 -0.15 5.78
N ALA A 70 17.05 0.94 5.29
CA ALA A 70 16.31 2.12 4.86
C ALA A 70 15.35 1.81 3.69
N LEU A 71 15.76 0.98 2.73
CA LEU A 71 14.92 0.53 1.63
C LEU A 71 13.73 -0.29 2.15
N ALA A 72 13.96 -1.21 3.10
CA ALA A 72 12.89 -2.01 3.69
C ALA A 72 11.86 -1.14 4.43
N GLU A 73 12.31 -0.14 5.19
CA GLU A 73 11.44 0.82 5.87
C GLU A 73 10.65 1.68 4.86
N ALA A 74 11.31 2.19 3.81
CA ALA A 74 10.66 2.97 2.77
C ALA A 74 9.57 2.17 2.03
N ILE A 75 9.85 0.91 1.67
CA ILE A 75 8.86 0.04 1.02
C ILE A 75 7.67 -0.21 1.95
N LYS A 76 7.91 -0.46 3.23
CA LYS A 76 6.84 -0.66 4.21
C LYS A 76 5.96 0.59 4.35
N ASP A 77 6.56 1.79 4.42
CA ASP A 77 5.81 3.05 4.50
C ASP A 77 4.95 3.28 3.24
N MET A 78 5.48 2.92 2.07
CA MET A 78 4.72 2.95 0.82
C MET A 78 3.55 1.95 0.82
N GLU A 79 3.73 0.73 1.33
CA GLU A 79 2.65 -0.28 1.45
C GLU A 79 1.53 0.22 2.39
N GLU A 80 1.91 0.82 3.51
CA GLU A 80 0.95 1.42 4.43
C GLU A 80 0.22 2.63 3.80
N ALA A 81 0.94 3.47 3.06
CA ALA A 81 0.37 4.60 2.34
C ALA A 81 -0.60 4.16 1.24
N PHE A 82 -0.24 3.13 0.47
CA PHE A 82 -1.12 2.50 -0.53
C PHE A 82 -2.41 2.00 0.13
N THR A 83 -2.27 1.24 1.22
CA THR A 83 -3.39 0.66 1.97
C THR A 83 -4.34 1.75 2.47
N ARG A 84 -3.80 2.78 3.14
CA ARG A 84 -4.57 3.95 3.62
C ARG A 84 -5.33 4.65 2.49
N LYS A 85 -4.67 4.84 1.34
CA LYS A 85 -5.28 5.48 0.16
C LYS A 85 -6.42 4.66 -0.42
N MET A 86 -6.30 3.33 -0.43
CA MET A 86 -7.36 2.43 -0.89
C MET A 86 -8.55 2.42 0.08
N ASP A 87 -8.31 2.46 1.39
CA ASP A 87 -9.37 2.54 2.41
C ASP A 87 -10.13 3.87 2.31
N GLN A 88 -9.42 4.99 2.17
CA GLN A 88 -10.05 6.30 1.95
C GLN A 88 -10.89 6.33 0.67
N TYR A 89 -10.40 5.73 -0.41
CA TYR A 89 -11.15 5.65 -1.67
C TYR A 89 -12.40 4.79 -1.52
N LEU A 90 -12.32 3.68 -0.79
CA LEU A 90 -13.47 2.82 -0.49
C LEU A 90 -14.54 3.58 0.31
N ASP A 91 -14.12 4.33 1.33
CA ASP A 91 -15.05 5.15 2.13
C ASP A 91 -15.72 6.25 1.30
N GLN A 92 -14.99 6.88 0.38
CA GLN A 92 -15.55 7.83 -0.57
C GLN A 92 -16.60 7.17 -1.46
N LEU A 93 -16.32 5.99 -2.03
CA LEU A 93 -17.25 5.26 -2.87
C LEU A 93 -18.55 4.88 -2.12
N ILE A 94 -18.43 4.44 -0.86
CA ILE A 94 -19.59 4.12 -0.02
C ILE A 94 -20.42 5.36 0.28
N MET A 95 -19.76 6.48 0.59
CA MET A 95 -20.43 7.76 0.81
C MET A 95 -21.24 8.19 -0.43
N PHE A 96 -20.68 8.04 -1.63
CA PHE A 96 -21.37 8.36 -2.89
C PHE A 96 -22.57 7.46 -3.18
N ILE A 97 -22.57 6.19 -2.76
CA ILE A 97 -23.74 5.29 -2.92
C ILE A 97 -24.84 5.62 -1.90
N SER A 98 -24.46 6.16 -0.73
CA SER A 98 -25.38 6.40 0.38
C SER A 98 -26.08 7.76 0.32
N MET A 99 -25.69 8.62 -0.64
CA MET A 99 -26.36 9.90 -0.94
C MET A 99 -27.43 9.69 -2.01
#